data_AF-A0A2U3RNH1-F1
#
_entry.id   AF-A0A2U3RNH1-F1
#
_cell.length_a   1.000
_cell.length_b   1.000
_cell.length_c   1.000
_cell.angle_alpha   90.00
_cell.angle_beta   90.00
_cell.angle_gamma   90.00
#
_symmetry.space_group_name_H-M   'P 1'
#
loop_
_entity.id
_entity.type
_entity.pdbx_description
1 polymer ?
#
loop_
_entity_poly.entity_id
_entity_poly.type
_entity_poly.pdbx_seq_one_letter_code
_entity_poly.pdbx_strand_id
1 'polypeptide(L)'
;MPVPSIPVGFCEPVRLVDVTKSPMCMVGLGGLLFGSATQKGMKDEAEGSAFYHIHWYVYPVIYWLKILLDFICLEMAAVDIAYLTKFDPLWSDDAKSAILNSETLLFQNVAAYQACIA
;
A
#
# COMPACT_ATOMS: atom_id res chain seq x y z
N MET A 1 -35.22 9.20 28.67
CA MET A 1 -35.21 10.42 27.84
C MET A 1 -34.22 10.16 26.71
N PRO A 2 -34.64 10.06 25.44
CA PRO A 2 -33.70 9.83 24.35
C PRO A 2 -32.97 11.15 24.09
N VAL A 3 -31.66 11.16 24.28
CA VAL A 3 -30.81 12.28 23.82
C VAL A 3 -30.75 12.21 22.30
N PRO A 4 -31.12 13.26 21.55
CA PRO A 4 -30.92 13.29 20.11
C PRO A 4 -29.41 13.27 19.85
N SER A 5 -28.90 12.14 19.34
CA SER A 5 -27.52 12.03 18.86
C SER A 5 -27.46 12.56 17.44
N ILE A 6 -26.61 13.57 17.23
CA ILE A 6 -26.25 14.02 15.88
C ILE A 6 -25.25 12.99 15.35
N PRO A 7 -25.55 12.25 14.26
CA PRO A 7 -24.57 11.35 13.66
C PRO A 7 -23.43 12.20 13.06
N VAL A 8 -22.24 12.06 13.62
CA VAL A 8 -21.02 12.68 13.08
C VAL A 8 -20.21 11.59 12.39
N GLY A 9 -19.92 11.79 11.11
CA GLY A 9 -19.03 10.95 10.32
C GLY A 9 -17.83 11.76 9.85
N PHE A 10 -16.66 11.14 9.80
CA PHE A 10 -15.44 11.74 9.26
C PHE A 10 -14.71 10.71 8.40
N CYS A 11 -13.86 11.19 7.49
CA CYS A 11 -12.99 10.35 6.68
C CYS A 11 -11.56 10.53 7.21
N GLU A 12 -10.93 9.44 7.64
CA GLU A 12 -9.55 9.46 8.12
C GLU A 12 -8.58 8.75 7.18
N PRO A 13 -7.40 9.34 6.90
CA PRO A 13 -6.34 8.64 6.21
C PRO A 13 -5.63 7.71 7.19
N VAL A 14 -5.96 6.41 7.15
CA VAL A 14 -5.35 5.40 8.04
C VAL A 14 -4.05 4.80 7.48
N ARG A 15 -3.87 4.89 6.15
CA ARG A 15 -2.74 4.27 5.44
C ARG A 15 -2.13 5.26 4.46
N LEU A 16 -0.82 5.35 4.48
CA LEU A 16 -0.04 6.11 3.51
C LEU A 16 0.75 5.11 2.65
N VAL A 17 0.73 5.33 1.35
CA VAL A 17 1.46 4.51 0.38
C VAL A 17 2.49 5.40 -0.29
N ASP A 18 3.77 5.04 -0.18
CA ASP A 18 4.82 5.70 -0.93
C ASP A 18 5.31 4.81 -2.09
N VAL A 19 5.74 5.47 -3.17
CA VAL A 19 6.20 4.79 -4.38
C VAL A 19 7.57 5.34 -4.74
N THR A 20 8.55 4.46 -4.89
CA THR A 20 9.94 4.85 -5.18
C THR A 20 10.58 3.93 -6.19
N LYS A 21 11.48 4.46 -7.01
CA LYS A 21 12.35 3.66 -7.88
C LYS A 21 13.54 3.09 -7.11
N SER A 22 13.96 3.78 -6.04
CA SER A 22 15.15 3.41 -5.29
C SER A 22 14.82 2.35 -4.25
N PRO A 23 15.52 1.21 -4.25
CA PRO A 23 15.42 0.23 -3.19
C PRO A 23 15.82 0.87 -1.85
N MET A 24 15.24 0.40 -0.76
CA MET A 24 15.33 0.91 0.62
C MET A 24 15.16 2.42 0.91
N CYS A 25 14.86 3.26 -0.09
CA CYS A 25 14.54 4.66 0.14
C CYS A 25 13.07 4.82 0.56
N MET A 26 12.82 5.36 1.75
CA MET A 26 11.47 5.64 2.26
C MET A 26 11.18 7.13 2.16
N VAL A 27 10.48 7.52 1.09
CA VAL A 27 10.17 8.93 0.82
C VAL A 27 9.11 9.46 1.78
N GLY A 28 8.20 8.60 2.25
CA GLY A 28 7.20 8.95 3.27
C GLY A 28 7.79 9.34 4.63
N LEU A 29 9.00 8.87 4.95
CA LEU A 29 9.74 9.15 6.19
C LEU A 29 10.89 10.16 5.99
N GLY A 30 10.79 11.02 4.98
CA GLY A 30 11.80 12.05 4.71
C GLY A 30 12.99 11.59 3.86
N GLY A 31 12.83 10.50 3.10
CA GLY A 31 13.89 9.96 2.24
C GLY A 31 14.90 9.11 2.99
N LEU A 32 14.54 8.57 4.16
CA LEU A 32 15.44 7.77 4.96
C LEU A 32 15.73 6.43 4.25
N LEU A 33 17.01 6.07 4.19
CA LEU A 33 17.48 4.81 3.59
C LEU A 33 17.65 3.77 4.69
N PHE A 34 16.81 2.74 4.71
CA PHE A 34 16.95 1.64 5.66
C PHE A 34 17.77 0.49 5.04
N GLY A 35 19.07 0.49 5.35
CA GLY A 35 19.99 -0.55 4.91
C GLY A 35 20.43 -0.43 3.44
N SER A 36 21.37 -1.28 3.06
CA SER A 36 21.87 -1.39 1.69
C SER A 36 21.20 -2.60 1.03
N ALA A 37 20.12 -2.39 0.29
CA ALA A 37 19.55 -3.46 -0.50
C ALA A 37 20.39 -3.67 -1.77
N THR A 38 20.91 -4.87 -1.94
CA THR A 38 21.64 -5.35 -3.13
C THR A 38 20.74 -5.45 -4.37
N GLN A 39 19.42 -5.37 -4.19
CA GLN A 39 18.44 -5.30 -5.26
C GLN A 39 18.45 -3.89 -5.86
N LYS A 40 19.47 -3.53 -6.66
CA LYS A 40 19.39 -2.34 -7.53
C LYS A 40 18.10 -2.49 -8.34
N GLY A 41 17.16 -1.55 -8.17
CA GLY A 41 16.01 -1.46 -9.08
C GLY A 41 16.57 -1.51 -10.50
N MET A 42 16.27 -2.59 -11.22
CA MET A 42 16.81 -2.83 -12.54
C MET A 42 16.30 -1.70 -13.42
N LYS A 43 17.15 -0.71 -13.65
CA LYS A 43 16.92 0.27 -14.70
C LYS A 43 17.41 -0.41 -15.97
N ASP A 44 16.57 -1.26 -16.54
CA ASP A 44 16.89 -1.84 -17.84
C ASP A 44 16.70 -0.74 -18.88
N GLU A 45 17.76 0.05 -19.09
CA GLU A 45 17.78 1.15 -20.05
C GLU A 45 17.61 0.66 -21.49
N ALA A 46 17.66 -0.66 -21.72
CA ALA A 46 17.39 -1.29 -23.01
C ALA A 46 15.89 -1.46 -23.32
N GLU A 47 14.99 -1.50 -22.32
CA GLU A 47 13.57 -1.86 -22.52
C GLU A 47 12.56 -0.80 -22.04
N GLY A 48 13.02 0.31 -21.45
CA GLY A 48 12.13 1.40 -21.02
C GLY A 48 11.20 1.08 -19.84
N SER A 49 11.33 -0.12 -19.25
CA SER A 49 10.59 -0.52 -18.06
C SER A 49 11.23 0.09 -16.80
N ALA A 50 10.47 0.93 -16.08
CA ALA A 50 10.87 1.42 -14.77
C ALA A 50 10.21 0.58 -13.68
N PHE A 51 11.02 -0.09 -12.85
CA PHE A 51 10.52 -0.83 -11.70
C PHE A 51 10.28 0.10 -10.51
N TYR A 52 9.12 -0.07 -9.86
CA TYR A 52 8.75 0.70 -8.68
C TYR A 52 8.55 -0.20 -7.47
N HIS A 53 9.00 0.28 -6.32
CA HIS A 53 8.75 -0.30 -5.03
C HIS A 53 7.72 0.53 -4.28
N ILE A 54 6.93 -0.15 -3.47
CA ILE A 54 5.86 0.45 -2.67
C ILE A 54 6.15 0.16 -1.20
N HIS A 55 5.99 1.16 -0.34
CA HIS A 55 5.88 0.94 1.11
C HIS A 55 4.53 1.42 1.61
N TRP A 56 3.96 0.60 2.47
CA TRP A 56 2.71 0.87 3.15
C TRP A 56 3.04 1.24 4.58
N TYR A 57 2.58 2.41 4.99
CA TYR A 57 2.66 2.89 6.35
C TYR A 57 1.28 2.92 6.97
N VAL A 58 1.20 2.54 8.23
CA VAL A 58 0.09 2.87 9.11
C VAL A 58 0.33 4.29 9.58
N TYR A 59 -0.57 5.21 9.26
CA TYR A 59 -0.36 6.64 9.52
C TYR A 59 -1.60 7.30 10.14
N PRO A 60 -1.91 7.01 11.41
CA PRO A 60 -3.08 7.54 12.12
C PRO A 60 -2.81 8.97 12.62
N VAL A 61 -2.70 9.91 11.66
CA VAL A 61 -2.36 11.33 11.91
C VAL A 61 -3.37 12.01 12.83
N ILE A 62 -4.66 11.74 12.60
CA ILE A 62 -5.76 12.42 13.30
C ILE A 62 -5.73 12.07 14.79
N TYR A 63 -5.45 10.80 15.12
CA TYR A 63 -5.24 10.34 16.49
C TYR A 63 -4.02 11.00 17.13
N TRP A 64 -2.89 11.01 16.42
CA TRP A 64 -1.63 11.54 16.96
C TRP A 64 -1.66 13.05 17.22
N LEU A 65 -2.29 13.83 16.33
CA LEU A 65 -2.46 15.28 16.48
C LEU A 65 -3.66 15.68 17.34
N LYS A 66 -4.47 14.71 17.81
CA LYS A 66 -5.67 14.95 18.64
C LYS A 66 -6.60 16.03 18.07
N ILE A 67 -6.80 16.00 16.75
CA ILE A 67 -7.61 17.02 16.05
C ILE A 67 -9.10 16.85 16.38
N LEU A 68 -9.53 15.60 16.62
CA LEU A 68 -10.89 15.26 16.99
C LEU A 68 -10.94 14.73 18.43
N LEU A 69 -12.13 14.79 19.03
CA LEU A 69 -12.43 14.09 20.28
C LEU A 69 -12.31 12.58 20.05
N ASP A 70 -11.92 11.84 21.08
CA ASP A 70 -11.76 10.38 21.02
C ASP A 70 -13.13 9.71 20.82
N PHE A 71 -13.52 9.49 19.56
CA PHE A 71 -14.69 8.70 19.18
C PHE A 71 -14.30 7.22 19.08
N ILE A 72 -15.26 6.32 19.34
CA ILE A 72 -15.07 4.86 19.17
C ILE A 72 -14.64 4.49 17.74
N CYS A 73 -14.95 5.31 16.74
CA CYS A 73 -14.62 5.07 15.34
C CYS A 73 -13.19 5.49 14.94
N LEU A 74 -12.41 6.06 15.87
CA LEU A 74 -11.06 6.55 15.58
C LEU A 74 -10.04 5.41 15.70
N GLU A 75 -9.21 5.21 14.68
CA GLU A 75 -8.18 4.17 14.70
C GLU A 75 -7.02 4.56 15.65
N MET A 76 -6.96 3.91 16.82
CA MET A 76 -5.92 4.10 17.82
C MET A 76 -4.68 3.25 17.51
N ALA A 77 -3.93 3.63 16.47
CA ALA A 77 -2.69 2.94 16.09
C ALA A 77 -1.46 3.84 16.30
N ALA A 78 -0.28 3.22 16.32
CA ALA A 78 1.00 3.92 16.21
C ALA A 78 1.42 4.02 14.74
N VAL A 79 2.29 4.98 14.42
CA VAL A 79 2.92 5.03 13.10
C VAL A 79 3.87 3.84 12.96
N ASP A 80 3.63 3.00 11.96
CA ASP A 80 4.45 1.81 11.70
C ASP A 80 4.53 1.52 10.18
N ILE A 81 5.54 0.74 9.80
CA ILE A 81 5.77 0.26 8.44
C ILE A 81 5.06 -1.09 8.30
N ALA A 82 3.88 -1.10 7.70
CA ALA A 82 3.07 -2.31 7.55
C ALA A 82 3.64 -3.28 6.51
N TYR A 83 4.10 -2.75 5.37
CA TYR A 83 4.48 -3.59 4.24
C TYR A 83 5.53 -2.94 3.35
N LEU A 84 6.49 -3.74 2.91
CA LEU A 84 7.61 -3.32 2.06
C LEU A 84 7.71 -4.28 0.89
N THR A 85 7.42 -3.81 -0.34
CA THR A 85 7.46 -4.69 -1.52
C THR A 85 8.87 -5.17 -1.89
N LYS A 86 9.90 -4.65 -1.22
CA LYS A 86 11.31 -5.02 -1.40
C LYS A 86 11.64 -6.39 -0.80
N PHE A 87 10.89 -6.81 0.22
CA PHE A 87 11.09 -8.09 0.90
C PHE A 87 10.13 -9.16 0.41
N ASP A 88 9.16 -8.78 -0.41
CA ASP A 88 8.17 -9.70 -0.96
C ASP A 88 8.69 -10.35 -2.25
N PRO A 89 8.92 -11.68 -2.27
CA PRO A 89 9.36 -12.39 -3.46
C PRO A 89 8.26 -12.55 -4.52
N LEU A 90 7.00 -12.25 -4.17
CA LEU A 90 5.87 -12.25 -5.10
C LEU A 90 5.79 -10.94 -5.89
N TRP A 91 6.37 -9.87 -5.36
CA TRP A 91 6.38 -8.56 -6.01
C TRP A 91 7.15 -8.63 -7.34
N SER A 92 6.50 -8.21 -8.43
CA SER A 92 6.98 -8.29 -9.83
C SER A 92 6.91 -9.64 -10.52
N ASP A 93 6.52 -10.71 -9.83
CA ASP A 93 6.49 -12.06 -10.40
C ASP A 93 5.04 -12.54 -10.45
N ASP A 94 4.47 -12.56 -11.64
CA ASP A 94 3.09 -12.94 -11.93
C ASP A 94 2.83 -14.42 -11.65
N ALA A 95 3.78 -15.29 -12.00
CA ALA A 95 3.70 -16.72 -11.74
C ALA A 95 3.66 -17.03 -10.23
N LYS A 96 4.47 -16.33 -9.44
CA LYS A 96 4.44 -16.49 -7.98
C LYS A 96 3.21 -15.81 -7.35
N SER A 97 2.79 -14.66 -7.86
CA SER A 97 1.59 -13.96 -7.40
C SER A 97 0.31 -14.79 -7.64
N ALA A 98 0.30 -15.64 -8.67
CA ALA A 98 -0.80 -16.57 -8.94
C ALA A 98 -0.97 -17.66 -7.85
N ILE A 99 0.02 -17.86 -6.98
CA ILE A 99 -0.13 -18.77 -5.83
C ILE A 99 -1.12 -18.20 -4.82
N LEU A 100 -1.02 -16.89 -4.53
CA LEU A 100 -1.98 -16.21 -3.64
C LEU A 100 -3.30 -15.94 -4.36
N ASN A 101 -3.22 -15.54 -5.63
CA ASN A 101 -4.38 -15.16 -6.44
C ASN A 101 -4.62 -16.20 -7.54
N SER A 102 -5.02 -17.41 -7.14
CA SER A 102 -5.26 -18.50 -8.09
C SER A 102 -6.42 -18.23 -9.05
N GLU A 103 -7.31 -17.30 -8.71
CA GLU A 103 -8.38 -16.80 -9.58
C GLU A 103 -7.86 -16.15 -10.85
N THR A 104 -6.65 -15.57 -10.82
CA THR A 104 -6.03 -14.99 -12.01
C THR A 104 -5.89 -16.03 -13.12
N LEU A 105 -5.57 -17.30 -12.80
CA LEU A 105 -5.48 -18.38 -13.79
C LEU A 105 -6.81 -18.68 -14.46
N LEU A 106 -7.92 -18.51 -13.74
CA LEU A 106 -9.27 -18.75 -14.26
C LEU A 106 -9.73 -17.60 -15.18
N PHE A 107 -9.39 -16.36 -14.82
CA PHE A 107 -9.79 -15.16 -15.55
C PHE A 107 -8.79 -14.68 -16.63
N GLN A 108 -7.64 -15.35 -16.78
CA GLN A 108 -6.65 -15.03 -17.83
C GLN A 108 -7.10 -15.46 -19.25
N ASN A 109 -8.30 -15.99 -19.40
CA ASN A 109 -8.83 -16.42 -20.69
C ASN A 109 -9.48 -15.25 -21.46
N VAL A 110 -9.44 -15.31 -22.79
CA VAL A 110 -9.97 -14.24 -23.66
C VAL A 110 -11.46 -13.99 -23.45
N ALA A 111 -12.26 -15.04 -23.19
CA ALA A 111 -13.71 -14.90 -22.99
C ALA A 111 -14.04 -14.16 -21.68
N ALA A 112 -13.30 -14.43 -20.60
CA ALA A 112 -13.42 -13.76 -19.31
C ALA A 112 -13.00 -12.29 -19.41
N TYR A 113 -11.92 -11.99 -20.14
CA TYR A 113 -11.50 -10.61 -20.36
C TYR A 113 -12.59 -9.80 -21.11
N GLN A 114 -13.21 -10.38 -22.14
CA GLN A 114 -14.30 -9.71 -22.86
C GLN A 114 -15.55 -9.49 -22.00
N ALA A 115 -15.82 -10.40 -21.05
CA ALA A 115 -16.97 -10.25 -20.15
C ALA A 115 -16.81 -9.09 -19.15
N CYS A 116 -15.58 -8.75 -18.73
CA CYS A 116 -15.33 -7.65 -17.79
C CYS A 116 -15.39 -6.24 -18.42
N ILE A 117 -15.36 -6.13 -19.74
CA ILE A 117 -15.35 -4.84 -20.47
C ILE A 117 -16.77 -4.46 -20.94
N ALA A 118 -17.73 -5.37 -20.83
CA ALA A 118 -19.13 -5.21 -21.26
C ALA A 118 -19.99 -4.46 -20.22
#